data_AF-A0A1H7XX00-F1
#
_entry.id   AF-A0A1H7XX00-F1
#
_cell.length_a   1.000
_cell.length_b   1.000
_cell.length_c   1.000
_cell.angle_alpha   90.00
_cell.angle_beta   90.00
_cell.angle_gamma   90.00
#
_symmetry.space_group_name_H-M   'P 1'
#
loop_
_entity.id
_entity.type
_entity.pdbx_description
1 polymer ?
#
loop_
_entity_poly.entity_id
_entity_poly.type
_entity_poly.pdbx_seq_one_letter_code
_entity_poly.pdbx_strand_id
1 'polypeptide(L)'
;MNKLGSEFLKEFDNYERPVLFGATFRQVVLILGVVIGVGIAFAILSLGQSKNVMLITGVILALPVAFPFILYGIKKDEDLKEYVMFKLKVQKRSYQTDFQKGDDFTKDDFKNWKKIKEINEG
;
A
#
# COMPACT_ATOMS: atom_id res chain seq x y z
N MET A 1 -17.60 -11.63 21.68
CA MET A 1 -16.80 -10.91 22.70
C MET A 1 -15.42 -11.56 22.76
N ASN A 2 -14.42 -10.94 22.12
CA ASN A 2 -12.99 -11.30 22.18
C ASN A 2 -12.15 -10.17 21.53
N LYS A 3 -12.47 -8.91 21.84
CA LYS A 3 -11.79 -7.74 21.24
C LYS A 3 -10.60 -7.25 22.04
N LEU A 4 -10.56 -7.52 23.35
CA LEU A 4 -9.52 -7.04 24.25
C LEU A 4 -8.14 -7.57 23.84
N GLY A 5 -7.96 -8.88 23.67
CA GLY A 5 -6.66 -9.46 23.30
C GLY A 5 -6.15 -9.08 21.90
N SER A 6 -7.05 -8.79 20.95
CA SER A 6 -6.70 -8.36 19.59
C SER A 6 -6.26 -6.89 19.52
N GLU A 7 -6.78 -6.04 20.40
CA GLU A 7 -6.41 -4.61 20.41
C GLU A 7 -5.06 -4.39 21.09
N PHE A 8 -4.73 -5.16 22.13
CA PHE A 8 -3.40 -5.10 22.75
C PHE A 8 -2.28 -5.54 21.80
N LEU A 9 -2.47 -6.60 21.01
CA LEU A 9 -1.47 -7.04 20.03
C LEU A 9 -1.23 -6.01 18.92
N LYS A 10 -2.23 -5.21 18.57
CA LYS A 10 -2.14 -4.14 17.56
C LYS A 10 -1.27 -2.96 18.01
N GLU A 11 -1.29 -2.64 19.30
CA GLU A 11 -0.48 -1.57 19.87
C GLU A 11 0.99 -1.96 19.99
N PHE A 12 1.30 -3.22 20.30
CA PHE A 12 2.68 -3.70 20.40
C PHE A 12 3.39 -3.76 19.04
N ASP A 13 2.69 -4.09 17.96
CA ASP A 13 3.28 -4.22 16.62
C ASP A 13 3.73 -2.86 16.04
N ASN A 14 3.11 -1.76 16.49
CA ASN A 14 3.38 -0.40 16.00
C ASN A 14 4.37 0.40 16.87
N TYR A 15 4.88 -0.18 17.95
CA TYR A 15 5.77 0.50 18.88
C TYR A 15 7.20 0.59 18.31
N GLU A 16 7.58 1.79 17.88
CA GLU A 16 8.96 2.06 17.48
C GLU A 16 9.84 2.34 18.69
N ARG A 17 10.90 1.54 18.84
CA ARG A 17 11.88 1.76 19.89
C ARG A 17 12.63 3.07 19.63
N PRO A 18 12.78 3.95 20.63
CA PRO A 18 13.63 5.12 20.52
C PRO A 18 15.09 4.68 20.38
N VAL A 19 15.83 5.31 19.48
CA VAL A 19 17.22 4.95 19.17
C VAL A 19 18.19 6.02 19.66
N LEU A 20 17.94 7.29 19.31
CA LEU A 20 18.86 8.39 19.55
C LEU A 20 18.12 9.59 20.13
N PHE A 21 18.52 10.06 21.32
CA PHE A 21 17.92 11.22 22.00
C PHE A 21 16.39 11.14 22.20
N GLY A 22 15.84 9.92 22.31
CA GLY A 22 14.39 9.71 22.40
C GLY A 22 13.65 9.76 21.05
N ALA A 23 14.35 10.02 19.94
CA ALA A 23 13.79 9.93 18.60
C ALA A 23 13.76 8.48 18.09
N THR A 24 12.72 8.14 17.32
CA THR A 24 12.64 6.83 16.65
C THR A 24 13.60 6.78 15.46
N PHE A 25 13.97 5.58 15.01
CA PHE A 25 14.86 5.42 13.85
C PHE A 25 14.31 6.13 12.60
N ARG A 26 12.99 6.08 12.37
CA ARG A 26 12.35 6.76 11.24
C ARG A 26 12.50 8.28 11.31
N GLN A 27 12.43 8.87 12.51
CA GLN A 27 12.65 10.29 12.72
C GLN A 27 14.12 10.68 12.44
N VAL A 28 15.08 9.85 12.86
CA VAL A 28 16.50 10.08 12.56
C VAL A 28 16.75 10.07 11.05
N VAL A 29 16.17 9.11 10.33
CA VAL A 29 16.26 9.01 8.88
C VAL A 29 15.61 10.22 8.18
N LEU A 30 14.47 10.70 8.69
CA LEU A 30 13.82 11.91 8.19
C LEU A 30 14.71 13.15 8.37
N ILE A 31 15.27 13.34 9.57
CA ILE A 31 16.17 14.47 9.85
C ILE A 31 17.37 14.43 8.92
N LEU A 32 17.97 13.26 8.72
CA LEU A 32 19.11 13.07 7.83
C LEU A 32 18.74 13.42 6.37
N GLY A 33 17.59 12.98 5.88
CA GLY A 33 17.09 13.33 4.54
C GLY A 33 16.86 14.83 4.37
N VAL A 34 16.31 15.52 5.38
CA VAL A 34 16.12 16.98 5.36
C VAL A 34 17.46 17.71 5.33
N VAL A 35 18.42 17.30 6.17
CA VAL A 35 19.78 17.88 6.19
C VAL A 35 20.45 17.76 4.81
N ILE A 36 20.33 16.60 4.16
CA ILE A 36 20.85 16.40 2.80
C ILE A 36 20.14 17.32 1.80
N GLY A 37 18.81 17.38 1.81
CA GLY A 37 18.03 18.22 0.89
C GLY A 37 18.37 19.71 1.03
N VAL A 38 18.49 20.19 2.27
CA VAL A 38 18.92 21.57 2.56
C VAL A 38 20.37 21.80 2.15
N GLY A 39 21.26 20.84 2.39
CA GLY A 39 22.66 20.92 1.97
C GLY A 39 22.81 21.05 0.45
N ILE A 40 22.03 20.27 -0.33
CA ILE A 40 21.99 20.37 -1.79
C ILE A 40 21.46 21.74 -2.22
N ALA A 41 20.37 22.21 -1.61
CA ALA A 41 19.82 23.53 -1.92
C ALA A 41 20.86 24.63 -1.65
N PHE A 42 21.53 24.61 -0.50
CA PHE A 42 22.58 25.55 -0.15
C PHE A 42 23.78 25.50 -1.10
N ALA A 43 24.19 24.30 -1.52
CA ALA A 43 25.23 24.14 -2.53
C ALA A 43 24.83 24.84 -3.84
N ILE A 44 23.60 24.65 -4.32
CA ILE A 44 23.08 25.31 -5.53
C ILE A 44 23.05 26.83 -5.37
N LEU A 45 22.66 27.35 -4.20
CA LEU A 45 22.70 28.79 -3.91
C LEU A 45 24.12 29.35 -4.07
N SER A 46 25.13 28.57 -3.64
CA SER A 46 26.54 28.98 -3.68
C SER A 46 27.12 29.02 -5.10
N LEU A 47 26.46 28.45 -6.10
CA LEU A 47 26.90 28.48 -7.51
C LEU A 47 26.57 29.80 -8.23
N GLY A 48 25.89 30.76 -7.60
CA GLY A 48 25.69 32.11 -8.15
C GLY A 48 24.79 32.17 -9.39
N GLN A 49 23.85 31.24 -9.54
CA GLN A 49 22.92 31.21 -10.67
C GLN A 49 21.85 32.30 -10.57
N SER A 50 21.19 32.61 -11.69
CA SER A 50 20.04 33.53 -11.70
C SER A 50 18.89 32.97 -10.86
N LYS A 51 18.14 33.87 -10.19
CA LYS A 51 17.13 33.50 -9.19
C LYS A 51 16.09 32.48 -9.69
N ASN A 52 15.71 32.56 -10.97
CA ASN A 52 14.74 31.66 -11.58
C ASN A 52 15.31 30.26 -11.81
N VAL A 53 16.55 30.18 -12.31
CA VAL A 53 17.22 28.89 -12.57
C VAL A 53 17.54 28.18 -11.26
N MET A 54 17.96 28.95 -10.25
CA MET A 54 18.22 28.47 -8.89
C MET A 54 16.98 27.85 -8.25
N LEU A 55 15.79 28.46 -8.41
CA LEU A 55 14.55 27.94 -7.87
C LEU A 55 14.16 26.64 -8.57
N ILE A 56 14.23 26.62 -9.90
CA ILE A 56 13.89 25.43 -10.71
C ILE A 56 14.82 24.25 -10.37
N THR A 57 16.14 24.48 -10.38
CA THR A 57 17.14 23.45 -10.09
C THR A 57 17.08 22.98 -8.65
N GLY A 58 16.92 23.89 -7.69
CA GLY A 58 16.76 23.56 -6.28
C GLY A 58 15.52 22.71 -6.01
N VAL A 59 14.38 23.05 -6.60
CA VAL A 59 13.13 22.28 -6.43
C VAL A 59 13.23 20.91 -7.11
N ILE A 60 13.75 20.83 -8.33
CA ILE A 60 13.88 19.58 -9.09
C ILE A 60 14.89 18.62 -8.45
N LEU A 61 15.94 19.12 -7.82
CA LEU A 61 16.97 18.27 -7.22
C LEU A 61 16.70 17.97 -5.75
N ALA A 62 16.28 18.95 -4.95
CA ALA A 62 16.11 18.76 -3.52
C ALA A 62 14.81 18.00 -3.18
N LEU A 63 13.70 18.24 -3.89
CA LEU A 63 12.43 17.57 -3.56
C LEU A 63 12.46 16.07 -3.79
N PRO A 64 12.90 15.53 -4.95
CA PRO A 64 12.90 14.08 -5.17
C PRO A 64 13.85 13.34 -4.22
N VAL A 65 14.94 14.00 -3.81
CA VAL A 65 15.88 13.45 -2.84
C VAL A 65 15.27 13.42 -1.45
N ALA A 66 14.60 14.48 -1.00
CA ALA A 66 13.98 14.53 0.32
C ALA A 66 12.69 13.70 0.43
N PHE A 67 11.93 13.57 -0.67
CA PHE A 67 10.63 12.91 -0.71
C PHE A 67 10.58 11.48 -0.13
N PRO A 68 11.47 10.54 -0.50
CA PRO A 68 11.44 9.19 0.08
C PRO A 68 11.71 9.18 1.59
N PHE A 69 12.57 10.07 2.11
CA PHE A 69 12.84 10.17 3.55
C PHE A 69 11.64 10.71 4.32
N ILE A 70 10.91 11.66 3.73
CA ILE A 70 9.69 12.21 4.32
C ILE A 70 8.59 11.13 4.35
N LEU A 71 8.39 10.40 3.26
CA LEU A 71 7.41 9.32 3.20
C LEU A 71 7.68 8.23 4.24
N TYR A 72 8.94 7.81 4.35
CA TYR A 72 9.39 6.83 5.34
C TYR A 72 9.22 7.35 6.77
N GLY A 73 9.62 8.60 7.02
CA GLY A 73 9.53 9.22 8.35
C GLY A 73 8.10 9.39 8.89
N ILE A 74 7.12 9.62 8.01
CA ILE A 74 5.70 9.79 8.39
C ILE A 74 4.96 8.43 8.50
N LYS A 75 5.64 7.30 8.27
CA LYS A 75 5.04 5.95 8.17
C LYS A 75 4.00 5.81 7.05
N LYS A 76 4.09 6.63 6.00
CA LYS A 76 3.19 6.58 4.85
C LYS A 76 3.67 5.63 3.75
N ASP A 77 4.83 5.04 3.94
CA ASP A 77 5.46 4.08 3.06
C ASP A 77 4.67 2.77 2.95
N GLU A 78 4.17 2.24 4.07
CA GLU A 78 3.35 1.02 4.10
C GLU A 78 1.98 1.23 3.41
N ASP A 79 1.27 2.31 3.77
CA ASP A 79 0.00 2.70 3.13
C ASP A 79 0.16 2.88 1.61
N LEU A 80 1.23 3.58 1.19
CA LEU A 80 1.50 3.85 -0.22
C LEU A 80 1.85 2.56 -0.96
N LYS A 81 2.66 1.69 -0.36
CA LYS A 81 3.01 0.39 -0.93
C LYS A 81 1.78 -0.47 -1.12
N GLU A 82 0.89 -0.52 -0.14
CA GLU A 82 -0.37 -1.26 -0.24
C GLU A 82 -1.27 -0.69 -1.34
N TYR A 83 -1.42 0.64 -1.40
CA TYR A 83 -2.21 1.31 -2.45
C TYR A 83 -1.66 1.04 -3.85
N VAL A 84 -0.34 1.18 -4.05
CA VAL A 84 0.32 0.92 -5.33
C VAL A 84 0.16 -0.56 -5.70
N MET A 85 0.40 -1.46 -4.75
CA MET A 85 0.27 -2.89 -4.97
C MET A 85 -1.17 -3.27 -5.30
N PHE A 86 -2.16 -2.69 -4.63
CA PHE A 86 -3.58 -2.85 -4.95
C PHE A 86 -3.87 -2.37 -6.36
N LYS A 87 -3.48 -1.14 -6.74
CA LYS A 87 -3.72 -0.60 -8.08
C LYS A 87 -3.07 -1.44 -9.19
N LEU A 88 -1.85 -1.92 -8.98
CA LEU A 88 -1.14 -2.78 -9.93
C LEU A 88 -1.73 -4.20 -9.98
N LYS A 89 -2.19 -4.73 -8.84
CA LYS A 89 -2.75 -6.07 -8.70
C LYS A 89 -4.23 -6.15 -9.06
N VAL A 90 -4.93 -5.03 -9.28
CA VAL A 90 -6.21 -4.96 -10.00
C VAL A 90 -5.97 -5.30 -11.48
N GLN A 91 -5.48 -6.51 -11.73
CA GLN A 91 -5.78 -7.23 -12.94
C GLN A 91 -7.21 -7.72 -12.78
N LYS A 92 -8.10 -7.37 -13.72
CA LYS A 92 -9.40 -8.03 -13.83
C LYS A 92 -9.13 -9.53 -13.92
N ARG A 93 -9.32 -10.29 -12.83
CA ARG A 93 -9.38 -11.74 -12.96
C ARG A 93 -10.64 -12.02 -13.76
N SER A 94 -10.48 -12.26 -15.06
CA SER A 94 -11.55 -12.77 -15.94
C SER A 94 -12.04 -14.14 -15.49
N TYR A 95 -11.30 -14.82 -14.62
CA TYR A 95 -11.68 -16.11 -14.06
C TYR A 95 -12.62 -15.93 -12.86
N GLN A 96 -13.90 -15.60 -13.11
CA GLN A 96 -15.04 -16.16 -12.35
C GLN A 96 -16.43 -15.56 -12.66
N THR A 97 -16.61 -14.71 -13.67
CA THR A 97 -17.98 -14.36 -14.12
C THR A 97 -18.12 -14.21 -15.63
N ASP A 98 -17.32 -14.92 -16.42
CA ASP A 98 -17.79 -15.38 -17.72
C ASP A 98 -18.39 -16.78 -17.53
N PHE A 99 -19.44 -16.88 -16.71
CA PHE A 99 -20.43 -17.93 -16.94
C PHE A 99 -20.93 -17.66 -18.35
N GLN A 100 -20.73 -18.64 -19.22
CA GLN A 100 -21.07 -18.61 -20.64
C GLN A 100 -22.37 -17.84 -20.83
N LYS A 101 -22.23 -16.63 -21.36
CA LYS A 101 -23.31 -15.81 -21.87
C LYS A 101 -23.81 -16.51 -23.13
N GLY A 102 -24.63 -17.55 -22.98
CA GLY A 102 -25.05 -18.36 -24.12
C GLY A 102 -25.89 -19.62 -23.88
N ASP A 103 -26.00 -20.15 -22.66
CA ASP A 103 -26.83 -21.35 -22.44
C ASP A 103 -28.06 -21.00 -21.59
N ASP A 104 -29.17 -20.69 -22.28
CA ASP A 104 -30.49 -20.63 -21.68
C ASP A 104 -30.82 -22.01 -21.08
N PHE A 105 -30.79 -22.11 -19.75
CA PHE A 105 -31.19 -23.32 -19.03
C PHE A 105 -32.56 -23.80 -19.52
N THR A 106 -32.59 -24.88 -20.30
CA THR A 106 -33.83 -25.47 -20.78
C THR A 106 -34.37 -26.46 -19.74
N LYS A 107 -35.70 -26.54 -19.60
CA LYS A 107 -36.41 -27.33 -18.56
C LYS A 107 -36.05 -28.82 -18.49
N ASP A 108 -35.30 -29.34 -19.46
CA ASP A 108 -34.89 -30.74 -19.55
C ASP A 108 -33.55 -31.06 -18.87
N ASP A 109 -32.77 -30.05 -18.44
CA ASP A 109 -31.46 -30.26 -17.80
C ASP A 109 -31.55 -30.79 -16.36
N PHE A 110 -32.76 -30.83 -15.78
CA PHE A 110 -33.03 -31.35 -14.44
C PHE A 110 -33.79 -32.68 -14.48
N LYS A 111 -33.28 -33.69 -15.19
CA LYS A 111 -33.81 -35.07 -15.07
C LYS A 111 -32.96 -35.87 -14.08
N ASN A 112 -33.53 -36.13 -12.91
CA ASN A 112 -32.95 -36.97 -11.86
C ASN A 112 -32.89 -38.44 -12.32
N TRP A 113 -31.69 -39.00 -12.47
CA TRP A 113 -31.50 -40.32 -13.07
C TRP A 113 -31.60 -41.51 -12.10
N LYS A 114 -32.01 -41.28 -10.83
CA LYS A 114 -32.22 -42.38 -9.87
C LYS A 114 -33.64 -42.92 -9.91
N LYS A 115 -33.84 -44.07 -10.56
CA LYS A 115 -35.00 -44.95 -10.35
C LYS A 115 -34.85 -45.64 -8.99
N ILE A 116 -35.40 -45.06 -7.93
CA ILE A 116 -35.65 -45.79 -6.69
C ILE A 116 -37.16 -45.94 -6.58
N LYS A 117 -37.65 -47.19 -6.71
CA LYS A 117 -39.01 -47.56 -6.30
C LYS A 117 -38.97 -47.74 -4.80
N GLU A 118 -39.60 -46.86 -4.05
CA GLU A 118 -39.90 -47.14 -2.65
C GLU A 118 -40.94 -48.28 -2.63
N ILE A 119 -40.50 -49.42 -2.12
CA ILE A 119 -41.37 -50.55 -1.81
C ILE A 119 -42.05 -50.18 -0.49
N ASN A 120 -43.38 -50.06 -0.52
CA ASN A 120 -44.19 -50.01 0.70
C ASN A 120 -44.14 -51.39 1.35
N GLU A 121 -43.61 -51.46 2.57
CA GLU A 121 -43.79 -52.62 3.45
C GLU A 121 -44.65 -52.21 4.66
N GLY A 122 -45.81 -52.87 4.76
CA GLY A 122 -46.44 -53.37 5.99
C GLY A 122 -46.89 -52.38 7.03
#